data_AF-A0A6I2Z0U3-F1
#
_entry.id   AF-A0A6I2Z0U3-F1
#
_cell.length_a   1.000
_cell.length_b   1.000
_cell.length_c   1.000
_cell.angle_alpha   90.00
_cell.angle_beta   90.00
_cell.angle_gamma   90.00
#
_symmetry.space_group_name_H-M   'P 1'
#
loop_
_entity.id
_entity.type
_entity.pdbx_description
1 polymer ?
#
loop_
_entity_poly.entity_id
_entity_poly.type
_entity_poly.pdbx_seq_one_letter_code
_entity_poly.pdbx_strand_id
1 'polypeptide(L)' 'GVQVLHAGTALNAQGELVSAGGRVLSVTATGNTLAEARESAYRAIDLITLPGSHFRTDIAAIASGSK' A
#
# COMPACT_ATOMS: atom_id res chain seq x y z
N GLY A 1 1.56 -7.57 11.11
CA GLY A 1 0.59 -8.00 10.07
C GLY A 1 0.35 -6.88 9.08
N VAL A 2 -0.15 -7.17 7.88
CA VAL A 2 -0.41 -6.18 6.81
C VAL A 2 -1.90 -5.85 6.72
N GLN A 3 -2.23 -4.58 6.51
CA GLN A 3 -3.59 -4.10 6.26
C GLN A 3 -3.62 -3.25 5.00
N VAL A 4 -4.67 -3.43 4.19
CA VAL A 4 -4.96 -2.59 3.03
C VAL A 4 -6.21 -1.77 3.37
N LEU A 5 -6.03 -0.45 3.46
CA LEU A 5 -7.10 0.48 3.81
C LEU A 5 -7.63 1.12 2.53
N HIS A 6 -8.94 1.00 2.32
CA HIS A 6 -9.65 1.66 1.24
C HIS A 6 -9.74 3.17 1.50
N ALA A 7 -9.42 3.98 0.49
CA ALA A 7 -9.66 5.41 0.48
C ALA A 7 -10.58 5.76 -0.70
N GLY A 8 -10.01 6.19 -1.83
CA GLY A 8 -10.74 6.43 -3.07
C GLY A 8 -11.01 5.16 -3.85
N THR A 9 -11.80 4.23 -3.31
CA THR A 9 -12.28 3.03 -4.01
C THR A 9 -13.80 2.95 -3.99
N ALA A 10 -14.40 2.34 -5.00
CA ALA A 10 -15.83 2.03 -5.05
C ALA A 10 -16.04 0.63 -5.65
N LEU A 11 -17.26 0.10 -5.51
CA LEU A 11 -17.74 -1.01 -6.33
C LEU A 11 -18.47 -0.44 -7.54
N ASN A 12 -18.12 -0.90 -8.74
CA ASN A 12 -18.87 -0.55 -9.94
C ASN A 12 -20.19 -1.33 -10.04
N ALA A 13 -20.95 -1.13 -11.12
CA ALA A 13 -22.24 -1.81 -11.33
C ALA A 13 -22.10 -3.35 -11.45
N GLN A 14 -20.91 -3.84 -11.79
CA GLN A 14 -20.56 -5.25 -11.90
C GLN A 14 -20.05 -5.84 -10.57
N GLY A 15 -19.95 -5.02 -9.51
CA GLY A 15 -19.42 -5.43 -8.21
C GLY A 15 -17.89 -5.51 -8.15
N GLU A 16 -17.20 -4.94 -9.13
CA GLU A 16 -15.73 -4.92 -9.18
C GLU A 16 -15.19 -3.74 -8.38
N LEU A 17 -14.09 -3.97 -7.65
CA LEU A 17 -13.40 -2.92 -6.93
C LEU A 17 -12.63 -2.02 -7.91
N VAL A 18 -13.00 -0.74 -7.96
CA VAL A 18 -12.40 0.26 -8.86
C VAL A 18 -11.85 1.45 -8.10
N SER A 19 -10.86 2.15 -8.69
CA SER A 19 -10.41 3.45 -8.20
C SER A 19 -11.48 4.52 -8.42
N ALA A 20 -11.74 5.34 -7.40
CA ALA A 20 -12.76 6.39 -7.38
C ALA A 20 -12.24 7.72 -6.77
N GLY A 21 -10.93 7.94 -6.75
CA GLY A 21 -10.32 9.16 -6.25
C GLY A 21 -8.80 9.21 -6.44
N GLY A 22 -8.18 10.35 -6.11
CA GLY A 22 -6.73 10.54 -6.32
C GLY A 22 -5.84 9.69 -5.40
N ARG A 23 -6.23 9.50 -4.14
CA ARG A 23 -5.58 8.53 -3.22
C ARG A 23 -6.48 7.33 -3.08
N VAL A 24 -6.07 6.18 -3.63
CA VAL A 24 -6.94 5.02 -3.80
C VAL A 24 -6.92 4.11 -2.56
N LEU A 25 -5.74 3.74 -2.08
CA LEU A 25 -5.56 2.89 -0.92
C LEU A 25 -4.29 3.24 -0.15
N SER A 26 -4.20 2.78 1.09
CA SER A 26 -2.99 2.80 1.89
C SER A 26 -2.65 1.37 2.31
N VAL A 27 -1.39 0.96 2.17
CA VAL A 27 -0.89 -0.30 2.71
C VAL A 27 -0.10 0.01 3.99
N THR A 28 -0.52 -0.56 5.10
CA THR A 28 0.17 -0.44 6.39
C THR A 28 0.61 -1.81 6.87
N ALA A 29 1.71 -1.85 7.61
CA ALA A 29 2.20 -3.08 8.18
C ALA A 29 2.80 -2.85 9.57
N THR A 30 2.73 -3.89 10.39
CA THR A 30 3.38 -3.97 11.69
C THR A 30 4.36 -5.14 11.71
N GLY A 31 5.50 -4.96 12.37
CA GLY A 31 6.58 -5.94 12.55
C GLY A 31 7.34 -5.65 13.85
N ASN A 32 8.30 -6.49 14.22
CA ASN A 32 9.09 -6.29 15.44
C ASN A 32 10.09 -5.14 15.30
N THR A 33 10.44 -4.81 14.05
CA THR A 33 11.26 -3.66 13.70
C THR A 33 10.58 -2.81 12.63
N LEU A 34 11.00 -1.54 12.51
CA LEU A 34 10.52 -0.68 11.44
C LEU A 34 10.93 -1.19 10.06
N ALA A 35 12.10 -1.85 9.95
CA ALA A 35 12.55 -2.48 8.71
C ALA A 35 11.63 -3.62 8.28
N GLU A 36 11.27 -4.52 9.19
CA GLU A 36 10.32 -5.62 8.93
C GLU A 36 8.93 -5.10 8.52
N ALA A 37 8.44 -4.07 9.23
CA ALA A 37 7.17 -3.42 8.90
C ALA A 37 7.23 -2.82 7.49
N ARG A 38 8.29 -2.08 7.18
CA ARG A 38 8.50 -1.46 5.86
C ARG A 38 8.55 -2.52 4.76
N GLU A 39 9.36 -3.57 4.93
CA GLU A 39 9.47 -4.66 3.96
C GLU A 39 8.12 -5.34 3.72
N SER A 40 7.38 -5.64 4.79
CA SER A 40 6.06 -6.27 4.70
C SER A 40 5.04 -5.41 3.95
N ALA A 41 5.06 -4.09 4.16
CA ALA A 41 4.21 -3.16 3.43
C ALA A 41 4.53 -3.15 1.93
N TYR A 42 5.81 -3.10 1.55
CA TYR A 42 6.21 -3.09 0.14
C TYR A 42 5.97 -4.43 -0.56
N ARG A 43 6.23 -5.56 0.11
CA ARG A 43 5.88 -6.90 -0.41
C ARG A 43 4.38 -7.02 -0.71
N ALA A 44 3.53 -6.38 0.10
CA ALA A 44 2.09 -6.37 -0.15
C ALA A 44 1.68 -5.42 -1.26
N ILE A 45 2.37 -4.28 -1.44
CA ILE A 45 2.18 -3.42 -2.61
C ILE A 45 2.48 -4.18 -3.91
N ASP A 46 3.52 -5.02 -3.94
CA ASP A 46 3.88 -5.81 -5.12
C ASP A 46 2.78 -6.80 -5.57
N LEU A 47 1.83 -7.13 -4.68
CA LEU A 47 0.69 -7.99 -4.99
C LEU A 47 -0.51 -7.22 -5.55
N ILE A 48 -0.48 -5.88 -5.53
CA ILE A 48 -1.59 -5.01 -5.93
C ILE A 48 -1.29 -4.43 -7.30
N THR A 49 -2.14 -4.73 -8.28
CA THR A 49 -2.08 -4.10 -9.60
C THR A 49 -3.20 -3.09 -9.75
N LEU A 50 -2.83 -1.82 -9.93
CA LEU A 50 -3.76 -0.75 -10.30
C LEU A 50 -3.19 0.01 -11.51
N PRO A 51 -3.84 -0.05 -12.68
CA PRO A 51 -3.35 0.64 -13.88
C PRO A 51 -3.17 2.13 -13.66
N GLY A 52 -2.02 2.69 -14.06
CA GLY A 52 -1.70 4.11 -13.90
C GLY A 52 -1.45 4.55 -12.45
N SER A 53 -1.29 3.61 -11.51
CA SER A 53 -0.99 3.94 -10.13
C SER A 53 0.46 4.33 -9.92
N HIS A 54 0.68 5.12 -8.87
CA HIS A 54 1.99 5.55 -8.42
C HIS A 54 2.04 5.51 -6.90
N PHE A 55 3.18 5.12 -6.35
CA PHE A 55 3.45 5.16 -4.92
C PHE A 55 4.92 5.46 -4.67
N ARG A 56 5.22 5.95 -3.47
CA ARG A 56 6.60 6.23 -3.04
C ARG A 56 7.28 4.94 -2.59
N THR A 57 8.53 4.74 -3.00
CA THR A 57 9.38 3.61 -2.60
C THR A 57 10.30 3.94 -1.43
N ASP A 58 10.29 5.17 -0.93
CA ASP A 58 11.21 5.68 0.09
C ASP A 58 10.55 5.93 1.45
N ILE A 59 9.30 5.49 1.64
CA ILE A 59 8.60 5.65 2.92
C ILE A 59 9.38 4.90 4.00
N ALA A 60 9.71 5.63 5.07
CA ALA A 60 10.51 5.17 6.20
C ALA A 60 11.93 4.68 5.86
N ALA A 61 12.47 4.87 4.65
CA ALA A 61 13.77 4.30 4.25
C ALA A 61 14.92 4.68 5.22
N ILE A 62 15.03 5.96 5.58
CA ILE A 62 16.05 6.43 6.52
C ILE A 62 15.78 5.90 7.94
N ALA A 63 14.53 6.02 8.39
CA ALA A 63 14.14 5.64 9.74
C ALA A 63 14.24 4.13 10.00
N SER A 64 14.04 3.30 8.96
CA SER A 64 14.22 1.85 9.02
C SER A 64 15.68 1.41 9.02
N GLY A 65 16.63 2.35 8.95
CA GLY A 65 18.06 2.03 8.84
C GLY A 65 18.43 1.41 7.49
N SER A 66 17.59 1.57 6.46
CA SER A 66 17.94 1.16 5.11
C SER A 66 18.97 2.16 4.57
N LYS A 67 20.23 1.72 4.50
CA LYS A 67 21.32 2.48 3.88
C LYS A 67 21.22 2.43 2.36
#